data_AF-A0A955ZCV6-F1
#
_entry.id   AF-A0A955ZCV6-F1
#
_cell.length_a   1.000
_cell.length_b   1.000
_cell.length_c   1.000
_cell.angle_alpha   90.00
_cell.angle_beta   90.00
_cell.angle_gamma   90.00
#
_symmetry.space_group_name_H-M   'P 1'
#
loop_
_entity.id
_entity.type
_entity.pdbx_description
1 polymer ?
#
loop_
_entity_poly.entity_id
_entity_poly.type
_entity_poly.pdbx_seq_one_letter_code
_entity_poly.pdbx_strand_id
1 'polypeptide(L)' 'MKQSDARLWPDVFIGGEPLWHQNPAHPKRPDGTPMRFLGQLRTGRLTESLADAHIYLFRDPKARRIVQITQF' A
#
# COMPACT_ATOMS: atom_id res chain seq x y z
N MET A 1 -16.79 -11.57 4.60
CA MET A 1 -15.57 -10.99 5.21
C MET A 1 -16.00 -9.68 5.86
N LYS A 2 -15.97 -9.58 7.20
CA LYS A 2 -16.41 -8.37 7.90
C LYS A 2 -15.45 -7.25 7.55
N GLN A 3 -15.97 -6.20 6.93
CA GLN A 3 -15.28 -4.96 6.63
C GLN A 3 -14.74 -4.40 7.95
N SER A 4 -13.46 -4.66 8.24
CA SER A 4 -12.80 -4.13 9.43
C SER A 4 -12.91 -2.62 9.39
N ASP A 5 -13.34 -2.02 10.51
CA ASP A 5 -13.61 -0.60 10.64
C ASP A 5 -12.39 0.21 10.18
N ALA A 6 -12.44 0.77 8.96
CA ALA A 6 -11.31 1.46 8.32
C ALA A 6 -10.79 2.66 9.16
N ARG A 7 -11.60 3.08 10.14
CA ARG A 7 -11.27 4.09 11.14
C ARG A 7 -10.15 3.67 12.11
N LEU A 8 -9.87 2.38 12.22
CA LEU A 8 -8.82 1.83 13.10
C LEU A 8 -7.48 1.60 12.39
N TRP A 9 -7.39 1.89 11.09
CA TRP A 9 -6.15 1.69 10.37
C TRP A 9 -5.13 2.77 10.74
N PRO A 10 -3.87 2.40 10.97
CA PRO A 10 -2.83 3.37 11.24
C PRO A 10 -2.56 4.22 9.98
N ASP A 11 -2.25 5.50 10.18
CA ASP A 11 -1.93 6.41 9.08
C ASP A 11 -0.61 6.03 8.39
N VAL A 12 0.30 5.35 9.11
CA VAL A 12 1.53 4.75 8.59
C VAL A 12 1.62 3.31 9.08
N PHE A 13 1.88 2.38 8.16
CA PHE A 13 2.08 0.96 8.47
C PHE A 13 3.32 0.43 7.73
N ILE A 14 4.18 -0.32 8.42
CA ILE A 14 5.46 -0.80 7.90
C ILE A 14 5.54 -2.32 8.05
N GLY A 15 5.94 -3.00 6.97
CA GLY A 15 6.02 -4.45 6.93
C GLY A 15 4.65 -5.14 6.97
N GLY A 16 4.65 -6.46 7.19
CA GLY A 16 3.42 -7.27 7.17
C GLY A 16 2.80 -7.38 5.78
N GLU A 17 1.47 -7.46 5.75
CA GLU A 17 0.67 -7.51 4.52
C GLU A 17 -0.08 -6.18 4.31
N PRO A 18 -0.27 -5.73 3.05
CA PRO A 18 -1.00 -4.50 2.76
C PRO A 18 -2.46 -4.60 3.19
N LEU A 19 -2.94 -3.56 3.87
CA LEU A 19 -4.35 -3.33 4.17
C LEU A 19 -4.96 -2.53 3.01
N TRP A 20 -5.57 -3.24 2.07
CA TRP A 20 -6.08 -2.66 0.83
C TRP A 20 -7.39 -1.87 1.02
N HIS A 21 -7.37 -0.61 0.62
CA HIS A 21 -8.54 0.27 0.60
C HIS A 21 -9.56 -0.17 -0.45
N GLN A 22 -9.10 -0.53 -1.65
CA GLN A 22 -9.91 -1.05 -2.76
C GLN A 22 -9.44 -2.45 -3.15
N ASN A 23 -9.66 -2.85 -4.41
CA ASN A 23 -9.23 -4.15 -4.91
C ASN A 23 -7.70 -4.34 -4.76
N PRO A 24 -7.26 -5.50 -4.23
CA PRO A 24 -5.85 -5.82 -4.10
C PRO A 24 -5.11 -5.74 -5.44
N ALA A 25 -3.99 -5.01 -5.46
CA ALA A 25 -3.18 -4.80 -6.66
C ALA A 25 -1.72 -5.25 -6.42
N HIS A 26 -1.51 -6.50 -5.96
CA HIS A 26 -0.17 -6.99 -5.66
C HIS A 26 0.75 -6.94 -6.90
N PRO A 27 1.77 -6.05 -6.93
CA PRO A 27 2.63 -5.95 -8.09
C PRO A 27 3.54 -7.18 -8.17
N LYS A 28 3.76 -7.63 -9.41
CA LYS A 28 4.58 -8.79 -9.73
C LYS A 28 5.83 -8.37 -10.50
N ARG A 29 6.90 -9.12 -10.31
CA ARG A 29 8.12 -9.06 -11.11
C ARG A 29 7.83 -9.60 -12.53
N PRO A 30 8.71 -9.37 -13.52
CA PRO A 30 8.54 -9.94 -14.87
C PRO A 30 8.43 -11.48 -14.89
N ASP A 31 9.02 -12.16 -13.90
CA ASP A 31 8.93 -13.61 -13.72
C ASP A 31 7.62 -14.07 -13.02
N GLY A 32 6.68 -13.15 -12.78
CA GLY A 32 5.39 -13.44 -12.15
C GLY A 32 5.42 -13.53 -10.62
N THR A 33 6.58 -13.50 -9.98
CA THR A 33 6.67 -13.57 -8.51
C THR A 33 6.22 -12.25 -7.87
N PRO A 34 5.53 -12.27 -6.72
CA PRO A 34 5.16 -11.05 -6.01
C PRO A 34 6.37 -10.23 -5.58
N MET A 35 6.22 -8.91 -5.61
CA MET A 35 7.15 -7.97 -4.98
C MET A 35 6.91 -7.91 -3.46
N ARG A 36 7.94 -7.53 -2.70
CA ARG A 36 7.87 -7.45 -1.23
C ARG A 36 7.21 -6.15 -0.79
N PHE A 37 6.17 -6.23 0.04
CA PHE A 37 5.59 -5.05 0.67
C PHE A 37 6.57 -4.40 1.64
N LEU A 38 6.67 -3.07 1.58
CA LEU A 38 7.47 -2.27 2.49
C LEU A 38 6.62 -1.58 3.54
N GLY A 39 5.48 -1.04 3.13
CA GLY A 39 4.60 -0.26 3.98
C GLY A 39 3.59 0.53 3.18
N GLN A 40 2.68 1.19 3.90
CA GLN A 40 1.64 2.04 3.33
C GLN A 40 1.44 3.32 4.16
N LEU A 41 0.90 4.34 3.50
CA LEU A 41 0.50 5.60 4.11
C LEU A 41 -0.93 5.94 3.71
N ARG A 42 -1.67 6.54 4.64
CA ARG A 42 -2.96 7.17 4.40
C ARG A 42 -2.79 8.68 4.50
N THR A 43 -3.01 9.40 3.41
CA THR A 43 -2.65 10.83 3.34
C THR A 43 -3.65 11.75 4.04
N GLY A 44 -4.90 11.32 4.23
CA GLY A 44 -5.98 12.19 4.72
C GLY A 44 -5.79 12.85 6.08
N ARG A 45 -4.88 12.33 6.92
CA ARG A 45 -4.48 12.93 8.20
C ARG A 45 -3.02 13.38 8.23
N LEU A 46 -2.26 13.09 7.18
CA LEU A 46 -0.81 13.32 7.11
C LEU A 46 -0.44 14.46 6.18
N THR A 47 -1.33 14.87 5.28
CA THR A 47 -1.05 15.93 4.31
C THR A 47 -2.18 16.95 4.27
N GLU A 48 -1.86 18.19 3.93
CA GLU A 48 -2.85 19.26 3.70
C GLU A 48 -3.55 19.13 2.33
N SER A 49 -3.33 18.02 1.62
CA SER A 49 -3.93 17.75 0.32
C SER A 49 -5.43 17.47 0.45
N LEU A 50 -6.22 17.99 -0.50
CA LEU A 50 -7.67 17.75 -0.57
C LEU A 50 -8.05 16.30 -0.95
N ALA A 51 -7.10 15.48 -1.41
CA ALA A 51 -7.35 14.10 -1.80
C ALA A 51 -6.82 13.11 -0.74
N ASP A 52 -7.74 12.41 -0.08
CA ASP A 52 -7.44 11.19 0.68
C ASP A 52 -6.91 10.14 -0.31
N ALA A 53 -5.68 9.69 -0.06
CA ALA A 53 -5.04 8.67 -0.85
C ALA A 53 -4.44 7.60 0.07
N HIS A 54 -4.52 6.36 -0.39
CA HIS A 54 -3.85 5.21 0.18
C HIS A 54 -2.67 4.84 -0.71
N ILE A 55 -1.46 5.04 -0.19
CA ILE A 55 -0.20 4.80 -0.89
C ILE A 55 0.41 3.51 -0.37
N TYR A 56 0.76 2.59 -1.27
CA TYR A 56 1.41 1.32 -0.95
C TYR A 56 2.75 1.24 -1.65
N LEU A 57 3.78 0.80 -0.93
CA LEU A 57 5.14 0.66 -1.45
C LEU A 57 5.56 -0.80 -1.48
N PHE A 58 6.05 -1.22 -2.65
CA PHE A 58 6.57 -2.57 -2.87
C PHE A 58 7.98 -2.50 -3.46
N ARG A 59 8.87 -3.37 -3.00
CA ARG A 59 10.24 -3.50 -3.49
C ARG A 59 10.42 -4.80 -4.25
N ASP A 60 11.13 -4.73 -5.38
CA ASP A 60 11.69 -5.92 -6.00
C ASP A 60 12.92 -6.37 -5.18
N PRO A 61 12.94 -7.58 -4.58
CA PRO A 61 14.11 -8.05 -3.85
C PRO A 61 15.33 -8.31 -4.75
N LYS A 62 15.14 -8.50 -6.07
CA LYS A 62 16.21 -8.82 -7.04
C LYS A 62 16.62 -7.63 -7.91
N ALA A 63 15.93 -6.49 -7.83
CA ALA A 63 16.25 -5.28 -8.59
C ALA A 63 16.19 -4.02 -7.71
N ARG A 64 16.89 -2.95 -8.10
CA ARG A 64 16.81 -1.64 -7.42
C ARG A 64 15.54 -0.88 -7.85
N ARG A 65 14.38 -1.51 -7.68
CA ARG A 65 13.08 -0.98 -8.11
C ARG A 65 12.08 -0.97 -6.95
N ILE A 66 11.39 0.16 -6.80
CA ILE A 66 10.21 0.31 -5.95
C ILE A 66 9.01 0.59 -6.85
N VAL A 67 7.87 -0.01 -6.53
CA VAL A 67 6.58 0.28 -7.15
C VAL A 67 5.69 0.92 -6.10
N GLN A 68 5.10 2.06 -6.48
CA GLN A 68 4.07 2.73 -5.72
C GLN A 68 2.70 2.41 -6.33
N ILE A 69 1.73 2.11 -5.49
CA ILE A 69 0.33 2.03 -5.87
C ILE A 69 -0.42 3.09 -5.09
N THR A 70 -1.24 3.88 -5.77
CA THR A 70 -2.07 4.91 -5.17
C THR A 70 -3.54 4.57 -5.43
N GLN A 71 -4.35 4.55 -4.37
CA GLN A 71 -5.80 4.43 -4.42
C GLN A 71 -6.43 5.67 -3.80
N PHE A 72 -7.53 6.16 -4.38
CA PHE A 72 -8.31 7.29 -3.91
C PHE A 72 -9.72 6.84 -3.54
#